data_AF-A0A4Q9H6J4-F1
#
_entry.id   AF-A0A4Q9H6J4-F1
#
_cell.length_a   1.000
_cell.length_b   1.000
_cell.length_c   1.000
_cell.angle_alpha   90.00
_cell.angle_beta   90.00
_cell.angle_gamma   90.00
#
_symmetry.space_group_name_H-M   'P 1'
#
loop_
_entity.id
_entity.type
_entity.pdbx_description
1 polymer ?
#
loop_
_entity_poly.entity_id
_entity_poly.type
_entity_poly.pdbx_seq_one_letter_code
_entity_poly.pdbx_strand_id
1 'polypeptide(L)'
;MKSWQELKKFGLTPCASAAVNETWTALRLKFITEVKPSGMRNDHIKTNEFGGYIDPVNKTVKLPEDLKILLESQPKALDYFNQLAYSHRKEYVLWLLSAKQEKTRTNRLEKTLEMLLNNKKNPSYK
;
A
#
# COMPACT_ATOMS: atom_id res chain seq x y z
N MET A 1 2.67 19.82 -12.78
CA MET A 1 1.78 20.57 -11.86
C MET A 1 2.65 21.17 -10.77
N LYS A 2 2.58 22.50 -10.55
CA LYS A 2 3.30 23.14 -9.44
C LYS A 2 2.89 22.46 -8.13
N SER A 3 3.87 22.01 -7.36
CA SER A 3 3.61 21.39 -6.07
C SER A 3 2.92 22.40 -5.15
N TRP A 4 1.84 21.99 -4.48
CA TRP A 4 1.06 22.79 -3.53
C TRP A 4 1.83 23.13 -2.22
N GLN A 5 3.12 23.43 -2.33
CA GLN A 5 4.02 23.70 -1.20
C GLN A 5 3.64 24.99 -0.47
N GLU A 6 3.03 25.96 -1.15
CA GLU A 6 2.58 27.21 -0.52
C GLU A 6 1.47 26.97 0.51
N LEU A 7 0.57 26.01 0.28
CA LEU A 7 -0.46 25.64 1.26
C LEU A 7 0.14 25.15 2.58
N LYS A 8 1.32 24.51 2.53
CA LYS A 8 2.02 24.06 3.74
C LYS A 8 2.42 25.23 4.64
N LYS A 9 2.72 26.42 4.09
CA LYS A 9 3.02 27.62 4.88
C LYS A 9 1.84 28.04 5.76
N PHE A 10 0.63 27.76 5.30
CA PHE A 10 -0.62 28.02 6.01
C PHE A 10 -1.12 26.82 6.82
N GLY A 11 -0.33 25.74 6.91
CA GLY A 11 -0.75 24.52 7.59
C GLY A 11 -1.91 23.79 6.91
N LEU A 12 -2.14 24.04 5.61
CA LEU A 12 -3.25 23.47 4.85
C LEU A 12 -2.76 22.35 3.91
N THR A 13 -3.62 21.36 3.68
CA THR A 13 -3.42 20.32 2.68
C THR A 13 -4.68 20.12 1.84
N PRO A 14 -4.57 19.93 0.51
CA PRO A 14 -5.70 19.55 -0.31
C PRO A 14 -6.11 18.11 0.00
N CYS A 15 -7.41 17.88 0.18
CA CYS A 15 -7.96 16.57 0.56
C CYS A 15 -8.90 16.00 -0.50
N ALA A 16 -9.53 16.84 -1.32
CA ALA A 16 -10.42 16.40 -2.39
C ALA A 16 -10.45 17.45 -3.51
N SER A 17 -10.75 17.00 -4.72
CA SER A 17 -10.95 17.83 -5.89
C SER A 17 -12.21 17.40 -6.62
N ALA A 18 -12.96 18.35 -7.16
CA ALA A 18 -14.08 18.08 -8.06
C ALA A 18 -13.96 18.98 -9.29
N ALA A 19 -14.02 18.39 -10.48
CA ALA A 19 -14.08 19.15 -11.71
C ALA A 19 -15.44 19.85 -11.77
N VAL A 20 -15.43 21.18 -11.87
CA VAL A 20 -16.66 21.98 -12.03
C VAL A 20 -16.99 22.11 -13.51
N ASN A 21 -15.97 22.36 -14.34
CA ASN A 21 -16.03 22.32 -15.79
C ASN A 21 -14.61 22.12 -16.36
N GLU A 22 -14.46 22.30 -17.67
CA GLU A 22 -13.20 22.13 -18.42
C GLU A 22 -12.08 23.09 -17.94
N THR A 23 -12.44 24.21 -17.32
CA THR A 23 -11.52 25.27 -16.91
C THR A 23 -11.30 25.30 -15.39
N TRP A 24 -12.31 24.94 -14.60
CA TRP A 24 -12.34 25.13 -13.15
C TRP A 24 -12.42 23.80 -12.39
N THR A 25 -11.54 23.65 -11.39
CA THR A 25 -11.57 22.55 -10.43
C THR A 25 -11.71 23.12 -9.02
N ALA A 26 -12.76 22.71 -8.31
CA ALA A 26 -12.94 23.03 -6.90
C ALA A 26 -12.01 22.14 -6.05
N LEU A 27 -11.33 22.74 -5.08
CA LEU A 27 -10.45 22.05 -4.13
C LEU A 27 -10.95 22.21 -2.70
N ARG A 28 -11.05 21.10 -1.97
CA ARG A 28 -11.29 21.11 -0.53
C ARG A 28 -9.98 21.04 0.22
N LEU A 29 -9.72 22.05 1.05
CA LEU A 29 -8.56 22.11 1.93
C LEU A 29 -8.95 21.76 3.38
N LYS A 30 -8.01 21.19 4.13
CA LYS A 30 -8.10 20.99 5.58
C LYS A 30 -6.78 21.33 6.25
N PHE A 31 -6.81 21.58 7.55
CA PHE A 31 -5.57 21.68 8.31
C PHE A 31 -4.83 20.35 8.34
N ILE A 32 -3.50 20.41 8.22
CA ILE A 32 -2.62 19.23 8.25
C ILE A 32 -2.79 18.48 9.58
N THR A 33 -3.05 19.20 10.68
CA THR A 33 -3.26 18.64 12.02
C THR A 33 -4.55 17.81 12.13
N GLU A 34 -5.59 18.14 11.37
CA GLU A 34 -6.89 17.44 11.40
C GLU A 34 -6.93 16.22 10.47
N VAL A 35 -5.99 16.14 9.52
CA VAL A 35 -5.93 15.03 8.58
C VAL A 35 -5.20 13.87 9.24
N LYS A 36 -5.94 12.83 9.62
CA LYS A 36 -5.37 11.54 10.03
C LYS A 36 -4.66 10.91 8.81
N PRO A 37 -3.32 10.82 8.78
CA PRO A 37 -2.65 10.19 7.66
C PRO A 37 -2.95 8.69 7.66
N SER A 38 -3.12 8.11 6.47
CA SER A 38 -3.09 6.66 6.36
C SER A 38 -1.68 6.16 6.69
N GLY A 39 -1.57 5.25 7.65
CA GLY A 39 -0.29 4.64 8.06
C GLY A 39 0.40 3.81 6.97
N MET A 40 -0.24 3.67 5.80
CA MET A 40 0.25 2.94 4.64
C MET A 40 1.01 3.81 3.62
N ARG A 41 1.09 5.12 3.86
CA ARG A 41 1.78 6.05 2.95
C ARG A 41 3.31 5.87 3.08
N ASN A 42 4.05 5.92 1.97
CA ASN A 42 5.52 5.67 1.95
C ASN A 42 6.32 6.41 3.03
N ASP A 43 5.92 7.64 3.32
CA ASP A 43 6.55 8.50 4.31
C ASP A 43 6.43 7.91 5.74
N HIS A 44 5.26 7.37 6.07
CA HIS A 44 4.97 6.75 7.36
C HIS A 44 5.44 5.29 7.46
N ILE A 45 5.64 4.59 6.34
CA ILE A 45 6.17 3.22 6.33
C ILE A 45 7.58 3.17 6.95
N LYS A 46 8.39 4.22 6.78
CA LYS A 46 9.73 4.29 7.36
C LYS A 46 9.71 4.36 8.90
N THR A 47 8.67 4.95 9.47
CA THR A 47 8.55 5.17 10.92
C THR A 47 7.76 4.06 11.62
N ASN A 48 6.97 3.29 10.87
CA ASN A 48 6.15 2.20 11.40
C ASN A 48 6.87 0.85 11.38
N GLU A 49 6.27 -0.13 12.06
CA GLU A 49 6.64 -1.55 12.06
C GLU A 49 6.74 -2.17 10.65
N PHE A 50 6.12 -1.54 9.65
CA PHE A 50 6.21 -1.92 8.24
C PHE A 50 7.59 -1.68 7.61
N GLY A 51 8.40 -0.78 8.18
CA GLY A 51 9.74 -0.45 7.69
C GLY A 51 10.72 -1.62 7.78
N GLY A 52 10.49 -2.57 8.70
CA GLY A 52 11.27 -3.81 8.77
C GLY A 52 11.08 -4.72 7.56
N TYR A 53 9.93 -4.60 6.87
CA TYR A 53 9.55 -5.44 5.73
C TYR A 53 9.64 -4.71 4.39
N ILE A 54 9.38 -3.41 4.35
CA ILE A 54 9.28 -2.64 3.11
C ILE A 54 10.31 -1.52 3.14
N ASP A 55 11.29 -1.59 2.24
CA ASP A 55 12.24 -0.52 2.01
C ASP A 55 11.84 0.28 0.74
N PRO A 56 11.23 1.47 0.90
CA PRO A 56 10.83 2.30 -0.22
C PRO A 56 11.99 2.99 -0.95
N VAL A 57 13.19 3.06 -0.38
CA VAL A 57 14.36 3.70 -0.99
C VAL A 57 15.04 2.71 -1.94
N ASN A 58 15.31 1.51 -1.45
CA ASN A 58 15.94 0.41 -2.19
C ASN A 58 14.92 -0.43 -2.99
N LYS A 59 13.63 -0.08 -2.92
CA LYS A 59 12.53 -0.81 -3.59
C LYS A 59 12.57 -2.31 -3.30
N THR A 60 12.88 -2.67 -2.05
CA THR A 60 13.01 -4.05 -1.61
C THR A 60 11.85 -4.39 -0.67
N VAL A 61 11.29 -5.60 -0.84
CA VAL A 61 10.21 -6.12 0.00
C VAL A 61 10.66 -7.44 0.59
N LYS A 62 10.75 -7.52 1.92
CA LYS A 62 10.95 -8.75 2.67
C LYS A 62 9.60 -9.39 2.96
N LEU A 63 9.53 -10.69 2.73
CA LEU A 63 8.35 -11.49 2.99
C LEU A 63 8.24 -11.76 4.50
N PRO A 64 7.07 -11.59 5.12
CA PRO A 64 6.80 -12.11 6.46
C PRO A 64 6.93 -13.63 6.49
N GLU A 65 7.31 -14.18 7.64
CA GLU A 65 7.57 -15.62 7.81
C GLU A 65 6.38 -16.48 7.36
N ASP A 66 5.16 -16.10 7.75
CA ASP A 66 3.94 -16.83 7.37
C ASP A 66 3.73 -16.88 5.85
N LEU A 67 4.01 -15.77 5.16
CA LEU A 67 3.85 -15.69 3.71
C LEU A 67 4.95 -16.47 3.00
N LYS A 68 6.17 -16.46 3.55
CA LYS A 68 7.29 -17.22 3.01
C LYS A 68 6.99 -18.73 3.04
N ILE A 69 6.55 -19.26 4.19
CA ILE A 69 6.21 -20.68 4.35
C ILE A 69 5.11 -21.11 3.37
N LEU A 70 4.09 -20.26 3.19
CA LEU A 70 2.99 -20.52 2.26
C LEU A 70 3.45 -20.56 0.80
N LEU A 71 4.31 -19.62 0.40
CA LEU A 71 4.84 -19.57 -0.96
C LEU A 71 5.86 -20.68 -1.24
N GLU A 72 6.67 -21.07 -0.25
CA GLU A 72 7.57 -22.22 -0.36
C GLU A 72 6.81 -23.54 -0.59
N SER A 73 5.61 -23.66 -0.01
CA SER A 73 4.73 -24.81 -0.25
C SER A 73 4.08 -24.80 -1.64
N GLN A 74 4.09 -23.67 -2.36
CA GLN A 74 3.42 -23.50 -3.65
C GLN A 74 4.32 -22.77 -4.66
N PRO A 75 5.21 -23.50 -5.36
CA PRO A 75 6.23 -22.90 -6.23
C PRO A 75 5.65 -22.07 -7.38
N LYS A 76 4.44 -22.41 -7.87
CA LYS A 76 3.74 -21.63 -8.90
C LYS A 76 3.40 -20.22 -8.45
N ALA A 77 2.91 -20.07 -7.21
CA ALA A 77 2.58 -18.78 -6.65
C ALA A 77 3.83 -17.96 -6.32
N LEU A 78 4.90 -18.63 -5.86
CA LEU A 78 6.19 -18.01 -5.59
C LEU A 78 6.83 -17.42 -6.86
N ASP A 79 6.84 -18.19 -7.96
CA ASP A 79 7.36 -17.71 -9.25
C ASP A 79 6.61 -16.47 -9.71
N TYR A 80 5.28 -16.52 -9.71
CA TYR A 80 4.46 -15.38 -10.09
C TYR A 80 4.68 -14.16 -9.19
N PHE A 81 4.79 -14.36 -7.87
CA PHE A 81 5.09 -13.28 -6.93
C PHE A 81 6.45 -12.63 -7.22
N ASN A 82 7.47 -13.41 -7.58
CA ASN A 82 8.79 -12.90 -7.92
C ASN A 82 8.79 -12.10 -9.23
N GLN A 83 7.92 -12.45 -10.18
CA GLN A 83 7.72 -11.70 -11.42
C GLN A 83 7.02 -10.33 -11.21
N LEU A 84 6.30 -10.15 -10.09
CA LEU A 84 5.59 -8.90 -9.82
C LEU A 84 6.54 -7.71 -9.56
N ALA A 85 6.15 -6.55 -10.08
CA ALA A 85 6.83 -5.29 -9.79
C ALA A 85 6.83 -4.96 -8.29
N TYR A 86 7.81 -4.17 -7.85
CA TYR A 86 7.96 -3.75 -6.45
C TYR A 86 6.65 -3.23 -5.83
N SER A 87 5.92 -2.36 -6.55
CA SER A 87 4.67 -1.78 -6.06
C SER A 87 3.63 -2.85 -5.71
N HIS A 88 3.50 -3.88 -6.57
CA HIS A 88 2.56 -4.97 -6.38
C HIS A 88 2.97 -5.89 -5.23
N ARG A 89 4.25 -6.28 -5.16
CA ARG A 89 4.79 -7.08 -4.04
C ARG A 89 4.57 -6.36 -2.72
N LYS A 90 4.82 -5.05 -2.69
CA LYS A 90 4.59 -4.20 -1.54
C LYS A 90 3.11 -4.19 -1.13
N GLU A 91 2.19 -4.05 -2.08
CA GLU A 91 0.74 -4.02 -1.78
C GLU A 91 0.26 -5.31 -1.12
N TYR A 92 0.70 -6.48 -1.60
CA TYR A 92 0.39 -7.76 -0.96
C TYR A 92 0.90 -7.83 0.48
N VAL A 93 2.18 -7.50 0.69
CA VAL A 93 2.79 -7.54 2.03
C VAL A 93 2.12 -6.54 2.98
N LEU A 94 1.84 -5.34 2.51
CA LEU A 94 1.18 -4.30 3.31
C LEU A 94 -0.29 -4.66 3.60
N TRP A 95 -0.98 -5.31 2.67
CA TRP A 95 -2.32 -5.85 2.91
C TRP A 95 -2.29 -6.94 3.98
N LEU A 96 -1.28 -7.81 3.99
CA LEU A 96 -1.12 -8.81 5.03
C LEU A 96 -0.78 -8.17 6.39
N LEU A 97 0.23 -7.31 6.44
CA LEU A 97 0.70 -6.65 7.67
C LEU A 97 -0.36 -5.73 8.28
N SER A 98 -1.28 -5.19 7.48
CA SER A 98 -2.40 -4.40 7.97
C SER A 98 -3.42 -5.21 8.79
N ALA A 99 -3.42 -6.54 8.73
CA ALA A 99 -4.32 -7.37 9.51
C ALA A 99 -3.79 -7.50 10.95
N LYS A 100 -4.46 -6.81 11.89
CA LYS A 100 -4.10 -6.87 13.33
C LYS A 100 -4.59 -8.14 14.03
N GLN A 101 -5.59 -8.83 13.47
CA GLN A 101 -6.15 -10.06 14.03
C GLN A 101 -5.60 -11.27 13.28
N GLU A 102 -5.17 -12.31 14.01
CA GLU A 102 -4.63 -13.55 13.44
C GLU A 102 -5.62 -14.22 12.47
N LYS A 103 -6.91 -14.33 12.84
CA LYS A 103 -7.96 -14.88 11.97
C LYS A 103 -8.05 -14.15 10.62
N THR A 104 -7.85 -12.83 10.61
CA THR A 104 -7.86 -12.03 9.38
C THR A 104 -6.57 -12.22 8.60
N ARG A 105 -5.43 -12.40 9.27
CA ARG A 105 -4.13 -12.68 8.66
C ARG A 105 -4.16 -14.01 7.91
N THR A 106 -4.69 -15.08 8.52
CA THR A 106 -4.86 -16.40 7.87
C THR A 106 -5.74 -16.32 6.62
N ASN A 107 -6.91 -15.67 6.73
CA ASN A 107 -7.80 -15.50 5.57
C ASN A 107 -7.15 -14.68 4.44
N ARG A 108 -6.36 -13.64 4.77
CA ARG A 108 -5.59 -12.87 3.77
C ARG A 108 -4.46 -13.69 3.15
N LEU A 109 -3.81 -14.59 3.90
CA LEU A 109 -2.80 -15.52 3.38
C LEU A 109 -3.41 -16.44 2.34
N GLU A 110 -4.51 -17.11 2.68
CA GLU A 110 -5.23 -18.00 1.75
C GLU A 110 -5.69 -17.25 0.50
N LYS A 111 -6.28 -16.06 0.66
CA LYS A 111 -6.66 -15.22 -0.49
C LYS A 111 -5.47 -14.75 -1.32
N THR A 112 -4.34 -14.45 -0.69
CA THR A 112 -3.13 -14.05 -1.41
C THR A 112 -2.67 -15.19 -2.30
N LEU A 113 -2.66 -16.41 -1.79
CA LEU A 113 -2.30 -17.60 -2.57
C LEU A 113 -3.26 -17.79 -3.75
N GLU A 114 -4.57 -17.74 -3.52
CA GLU A 114 -5.58 -17.87 -4.56
C GLU A 114 -5.41 -16.79 -5.64
N MET A 115 -5.15 -15.53 -5.24
CA MET A 115 -4.94 -14.42 -6.17
C MET A 115 -3.66 -14.61 -7.00
N LEU A 116 -2.56 -15.05 -6.40
CA LEU A 116 -1.31 -15.30 -7.10
C LEU A 116 -1.46 -16.46 -8.10
N LEU A 117 -2.17 -17.52 -7.73
CA LEU A 117 -2.48 -18.63 -8.64
C LEU A 117 -3.38 -18.19 -9.82
N ASN A 118 -4.28 -17.23 -9.57
CA ASN A 118 -5.12 -16.62 -10.61
C ASN A 118 -4.40 -15.48 -11.38
N ASN A 119 -3.09 -15.32 -11.23
CA ASN A 119 -2.29 -14.27 -11.88
C ASN A 119 -2.81 -12.84 -11.61
N LYS A 120 -3.44 -12.58 -10.45
CA LYS A 120 -3.84 -11.23 -10.06
C LYS A 120 -2.63 -10.44 -9.56
N LYS A 121 -2.51 -9.18 -9.99
CA LYS A 121 -1.35 -8.32 -9.71
C LYS A 121 -1.41 -7.57 -8.39
N ASN A 122 -2.60 -7.36 -7.83
CA ASN A 122 -2.79 -6.61 -6.59
C ASN A 122 -4.08 -7.08 -5.88
N PRO A 123 -4.08 -7.17 -4.53
CA PRO A 123 -5.26 -7.55 -3.76
C PRO A 123 -6.48 -6.62 -3.90
N SER A 124 -6.30 -5.40 -4.42
CA SER A 124 -7.40 -4.46 -4.65
C SER A 124 -8.20 -4.71 -5.94
N TYR A 125 -7.75 -5.61 -6.83
CA TYR A 125 -8.51 -5.96 -8.04
C TYR A 125 -9.65 -6.92 -7.69
N LYS A 126 -10.88 -6.40 -7.68
CA LYS A 126 -12.11 -7.20 -7.69
C LYS A 126 -12.12 -8.11 -8.91
#